data_AF-A0A3B9MNJ2-F1
#
_entry.id   AF-A0A3B9MNJ2-F1
#
_cell.length_a   1.000
_cell.length_b   1.000
_cell.length_c   1.000
_cell.angle_alpha   90.00
_cell.angle_beta   90.00
_cell.angle_gamma   90.00
#
_symmetry.space_group_name_H-M   'P 1'
#
loop_
_entity.id
_entity.type
_entity.pdbx_description
1 polymer ?
#
loop_
_entity_poly.entity_id
_entity_poly.type
_entity_poly.pdbx_seq_one_letter_code
_entity_poly.pdbx_strand_id
1 'polypeptide(L)'
;MQPLKRFQVSLFVATLLLSPLVCRADITVALTKGFVKKYKDQAPIPTTFRVDKHHNTPNPIGSGSEDGDVHIAGRDSVVKLPMVAEIINGKRENDTFKFLMQTTAGQAVPIVGVWRLWFEHPGSDDQIQGQTVPVPTNTNPDHIFEFHPVAQFGNFNCLDSFLPIADQSNEFRGYSADKAFGAYEQRPGTITETNTAIMITSNKAGYNYAEFEMRLTGNPKDVGDGYIVLANVYNAGAPANADPLTEEPRRMIFVKGSLPADKVATMKKGDKLHVLGIPRVNLNEVYAVASGLQGHEEYSEGGLPYEMIIVALLK
;
A
#
# COMPACT_ATOMS: atom_id res chain seq x y z
N MET A 1 -12.34 -78.95 -25.15
CA MET A 1 -13.64 -78.32 -24.84
C MET A 1 -13.40 -77.26 -23.76
N GLN A 2 -13.51 -75.97 -24.10
CA GLN A 2 -13.81 -74.91 -23.12
C GLN A 2 -15.25 -75.16 -22.56
N PRO A 3 -15.70 -74.64 -21.38
CA PRO A 3 -15.47 -73.26 -20.95
C PRO A 3 -15.48 -72.88 -19.42
N LEU A 4 -14.91 -71.69 -19.19
CA LEU A 4 -15.36 -70.54 -18.36
C LEU A 4 -15.50 -70.56 -16.80
N LYS A 5 -14.90 -69.48 -16.26
CA LYS A 5 -15.41 -68.48 -15.29
C LYS A 5 -15.25 -68.71 -13.78
N ARG A 6 -14.46 -67.81 -13.15
CA ARG A 6 -14.91 -66.71 -12.26
C ARG A 6 -13.69 -65.78 -12.01
N PHE A 7 -13.61 -64.58 -12.60
CA PHE A 7 -14.17 -63.28 -12.14
C PHE A 7 -13.73 -62.92 -10.70
N GLN A 8 -12.79 -61.98 -10.55
CA GLN A 8 -13.01 -60.54 -10.23
C GLN A 8 -12.81 -60.30 -8.71
N VAL A 9 -12.21 -59.24 -8.15
CA VAL A 9 -11.88 -57.87 -8.56
C VAL A 9 -10.64 -57.43 -7.76
N SER A 10 -9.61 -56.89 -8.40
CA SER A 10 -8.60 -56.07 -7.71
C SER A 10 -9.18 -54.67 -7.52
N LEU A 11 -9.42 -54.30 -6.27
CA LEU A 11 -9.90 -52.98 -5.87
C LEU A 11 -8.73 -51.98 -6.00
N PHE A 12 -8.58 -51.34 -7.16
CA PHE A 12 -7.79 -50.13 -7.30
C PHE A 12 -8.63 -48.96 -6.77
N VAL A 13 -8.44 -48.61 -5.50
CA VAL A 13 -8.88 -47.33 -4.95
C VAL A 13 -7.94 -46.27 -5.51
N ALA A 14 -8.28 -45.70 -6.66
CA ALA A 14 -7.70 -44.44 -7.10
C ALA A 14 -8.33 -43.33 -6.28
N THR A 15 -7.72 -43.01 -5.13
CA THR A 15 -7.93 -41.74 -4.45
C THR A 15 -7.39 -40.63 -5.35
N LEU A 16 -8.25 -40.12 -6.23
CA LEU A 16 -8.05 -38.82 -6.85
C LEU A 16 -7.99 -37.81 -5.69
N LEU A 17 -6.77 -37.37 -5.37
CA LEU A 17 -6.50 -36.18 -4.58
C LEU A 17 -7.10 -35.00 -5.32
N LEU A 18 -8.37 -34.71 -5.05
CA LEU A 18 -8.98 -33.40 -5.31
C LEU A 18 -8.36 -32.42 -4.32
N SER A 19 -7.10 -32.06 -4.56
CA SER A 19 -6.55 -30.83 -4.01
C SER A 19 -7.37 -29.69 -4.61
N PRO A 20 -8.09 -28.88 -3.81
CA PRO A 20 -8.63 -27.66 -4.35
C PRO A 20 -7.42 -26.83 -4.80
N LEU A 21 -7.26 -26.69 -6.12
CA LEU A 21 -6.59 -25.52 -6.67
C LEU A 21 -7.42 -24.34 -6.19
N VAL A 22 -7.06 -23.80 -5.03
CA VAL A 22 -7.42 -22.44 -4.67
C VAL A 22 -6.68 -21.59 -5.69
N CYS A 23 -7.34 -21.36 -6.82
CA CYS A 23 -6.92 -20.36 -7.79
C CYS A 23 -7.02 -19.04 -7.03
N ARG A 24 -5.93 -18.62 -6.39
CA ARG A 24 -5.80 -17.23 -5.96
C ARG A 24 -5.80 -16.46 -7.27
N ALA A 25 -6.89 -15.71 -7.51
CA ALA A 25 -6.94 -14.83 -8.67
C ALA A 25 -5.85 -13.77 -8.47
N ASP A 26 -4.78 -13.90 -9.23
CA ASP A 26 -3.81 -12.82 -9.38
C ASP A 26 -4.48 -11.70 -10.17
N ILE A 27 -4.17 -10.46 -9.80
CA ILE A 27 -4.73 -9.25 -10.41
C ILE A 27 -3.56 -8.46 -10.99
N THR A 28 -3.76 -7.90 -12.17
CA THR A 28 -2.77 -7.05 -12.84
C THR A 28 -3.18 -5.58 -12.76
N VAL A 29 -2.21 -4.73 -12.46
CA VAL A 29 -2.30 -3.29 -12.70
C VAL A 29 -1.38 -2.87 -13.82
N ALA A 30 -1.94 -2.17 -14.80
CA ALA A 30 -1.16 -1.56 -15.89
C ALA A 30 -1.03 -0.05 -15.63
N LEU A 31 0.19 0.40 -15.36
CA LEU A 31 0.53 1.81 -15.19
C LEU A 31 1.22 2.36 -16.43
N THR A 32 0.92 3.59 -16.82
CA THR A 32 1.67 4.23 -17.90
C THR A 32 3.12 4.48 -17.47
N LYS A 33 4.09 4.25 -18.37
CA LYS A 33 5.51 4.53 -18.11
C LYS A 33 5.76 5.98 -17.67
N GLY A 34 4.99 6.92 -18.23
CA GLY A 34 5.05 8.34 -17.86
C GLY A 34 4.64 8.60 -16.41
N PHE A 35 3.58 7.95 -15.92
CA PHE A 35 3.15 8.04 -14.53
C PHE A 35 4.22 7.49 -13.58
N VAL A 36 4.70 6.27 -13.85
CA VAL A 36 5.74 5.62 -13.02
C VAL A 36 7.00 6.48 -12.97
N LYS A 37 7.51 6.93 -14.12
CA LYS A 37 8.70 7.77 -14.19
C LYS A 37 8.54 9.08 -13.41
N LYS A 38 7.35 9.67 -13.43
CA LYS A 38 7.07 10.95 -12.75
C LYS A 38 6.99 10.80 -11.23
N TYR A 39 6.35 9.75 -10.73
CA TYR A 39 5.98 9.66 -9.31
C TYR A 39 6.77 8.65 -8.48
N LYS A 40 7.62 7.81 -9.09
CA LYS A 40 8.40 6.76 -8.39
C LYS A 40 9.28 7.22 -7.23
N ASP A 41 9.67 8.50 -7.20
CA ASP A 41 10.47 9.11 -6.14
C ASP A 41 9.76 10.33 -5.51
N GLN A 42 8.43 10.34 -5.56
CA GLN A 42 7.61 11.36 -4.91
C GLN A 42 6.86 10.73 -3.72
N ALA A 43 6.60 11.54 -2.69
CA ALA A 43 5.78 11.12 -1.56
C ALA A 43 4.30 11.36 -1.88
N PRO A 44 3.81 12.62 -2.03
CA PRO A 44 2.46 12.91 -2.48
C PRO A 44 2.29 13.21 -3.98
N ILE A 45 1.03 13.20 -4.41
CA ILE A 45 0.57 13.70 -5.70
C ILE A 45 -0.44 14.83 -5.45
N PRO A 46 -0.16 16.08 -5.89
CA PRO A 46 -1.17 17.13 -5.94
C PRO A 46 -2.10 16.91 -7.14
N THR A 47 -3.41 16.96 -6.91
CA THR A 47 -4.41 16.72 -7.96
C THR A 47 -5.78 17.32 -7.60
N THR A 48 -6.77 17.13 -8.48
CA THR A 48 -8.18 17.40 -8.22
C THR A 48 -8.95 16.10 -8.18
N PHE A 49 -9.49 15.77 -7.01
CA PHE A 49 -10.25 14.56 -6.75
C PHE A 49 -11.75 14.84 -6.81
N ARG A 50 -12.50 13.98 -7.50
CA ARG A 50 -13.96 14.04 -7.51
C ARG A 50 -14.50 13.16 -6.40
N VAL A 51 -15.07 13.76 -5.37
CA VAL A 51 -15.68 13.05 -4.23
C VAL A 51 -17.01 12.48 -4.68
N ASP A 52 -17.18 11.16 -4.66
CA ASP A 52 -18.42 10.51 -5.08
C ASP A 52 -19.16 9.88 -3.88
N LYS A 53 -18.42 9.31 -2.92
CA LYS A 53 -18.94 8.73 -1.66
C LYS A 53 -17.92 8.92 -0.55
N HIS A 54 -18.36 9.05 0.70
CA HIS A 54 -17.46 9.04 1.86
C HIS A 54 -18.19 8.51 3.10
N HIS A 55 -17.44 8.12 4.13
CA HIS A 55 -18.03 7.81 5.43
C HIS A 55 -18.67 9.04 6.08
N ASN A 56 -19.75 8.82 6.82
CA ASN A 56 -20.43 9.87 7.59
C ASN A 56 -19.83 10.09 8.98
N THR A 57 -18.87 9.25 9.38
CA THR A 57 -18.11 9.31 10.63
C THR A 57 -16.76 8.64 10.40
N PRO A 58 -15.68 9.06 11.08
CA PRO A 58 -14.44 8.30 11.12
C PRO A 58 -14.67 6.87 11.62
N ASN A 59 -13.86 5.93 11.14
CA ASN A 59 -13.86 4.55 11.60
C ASN A 59 -13.48 4.47 13.10
N PRO A 60 -13.78 3.35 13.77
CA PRO A 60 -13.28 3.09 15.13
C PRO A 60 -11.74 3.06 15.17
N ILE A 61 -11.17 3.27 16.36
CA ILE A 61 -9.74 3.10 16.63
C ILE A 61 -9.56 1.85 17.49
N GLY A 62 -8.74 0.91 17.02
CA GLY A 62 -8.51 -0.38 17.67
C GLY A 62 -7.40 -1.17 17.00
N SER A 63 -7.74 -2.21 16.23
CA SER A 63 -6.74 -3.04 15.55
C SER A 63 -7.17 -3.43 14.14
N GLY A 64 -6.21 -3.86 13.31
CA GLY A 64 -6.50 -4.28 11.95
C GLY A 64 -6.99 -3.12 11.09
N SER A 65 -8.28 -3.14 10.71
CA SER A 65 -8.93 -2.11 9.89
C SER A 65 -9.59 -0.99 10.71
N GLU A 66 -9.41 -0.97 12.04
CA GLU A 66 -9.93 0.08 12.92
C GLU A 66 -8.84 1.13 13.16
N ASP A 67 -8.40 1.81 12.11
CA ASP A 67 -7.31 2.80 12.12
C ASP A 67 -7.81 4.26 12.24
N GLY A 68 -9.09 4.45 12.57
CA GLY A 68 -9.68 5.76 12.82
C GLY A 68 -9.77 6.65 11.59
N ASP A 69 -9.59 6.12 10.39
CA ASP A 69 -9.57 6.88 9.15
C ASP A 69 -10.97 7.34 8.70
N VAL A 70 -11.01 8.11 7.62
CA VAL A 70 -12.24 8.45 6.89
C VAL A 70 -12.01 8.09 5.42
N HIS A 71 -12.66 7.02 4.96
CA HIS A 71 -12.66 6.64 3.55
C HIS A 71 -13.50 7.60 2.70
N ILE A 72 -12.92 7.99 1.56
CA ILE A 72 -13.52 8.82 0.54
C ILE A 72 -13.31 8.12 -0.81
N ALA A 73 -14.37 7.51 -1.34
CA ALA A 73 -14.34 6.96 -2.69
C ALA A 73 -14.61 8.06 -3.73
N GLY A 74 -13.87 8.01 -4.83
CA GLY A 74 -13.96 9.02 -5.84
C GLY A 74 -13.12 8.71 -7.07
N ARG A 75 -12.92 9.73 -7.91
CA ARG A 75 -12.20 9.60 -9.17
C ARG A 75 -11.18 10.72 -9.32
N ASP A 76 -10.01 10.37 -9.84
CA ASP A 76 -8.93 11.31 -10.04
C ASP A 76 -8.47 11.41 -11.50
N SER A 77 -8.12 12.63 -11.92
CA SER A 77 -7.72 12.93 -13.29
C SER A 77 -6.25 12.61 -13.61
N VAL A 78 -5.41 12.42 -12.59
CA VAL A 78 -3.98 12.11 -12.74
C VAL A 78 -3.75 10.60 -12.61
N VAL A 79 -4.28 9.98 -11.56
CA VAL A 79 -4.15 8.55 -11.26
C VAL A 79 -4.95 7.70 -12.23
N LYS A 80 -6.21 8.08 -12.52
CA LYS A 80 -7.10 7.39 -13.46
C LYS A 80 -7.18 5.86 -13.25
N LEU A 81 -7.33 5.45 -12.01
CA LEU A 81 -7.60 4.07 -11.57
C LEU A 81 -8.78 4.09 -10.57
N PRO A 82 -9.48 2.96 -10.37
CA PRO A 82 -10.32 2.76 -9.19
C PRO A 82 -9.51 3.04 -7.92
N MET A 83 -10.01 3.92 -7.05
CA MET A 83 -9.26 4.38 -5.90
C MET A 83 -10.14 4.94 -4.78
N VAL A 84 -9.56 5.01 -3.59
CA VAL A 84 -10.05 5.80 -2.46
C VAL A 84 -9.00 6.82 -2.01
N ALA A 85 -9.45 7.79 -1.22
CA ALA A 85 -8.61 8.69 -0.47
C ALA A 85 -8.96 8.54 1.02
N GLU A 86 -7.96 8.49 1.88
CA GLU A 86 -8.13 8.20 3.30
C GLU A 86 -7.47 9.29 4.14
N ILE A 87 -8.27 9.96 4.96
CA ILE A 87 -7.78 10.84 6.01
C ILE A 87 -7.58 9.96 7.23
N ILE A 88 -6.36 9.52 7.49
CA ILE A 88 -6.04 8.74 8.69
C ILE A 88 -6.34 9.56 9.95
N ASN A 89 -6.59 8.92 11.09
CA ASN A 89 -6.81 9.63 12.36
C ASN A 89 -7.89 10.74 12.25
N GLY A 90 -8.96 10.48 11.50
CA GLY A 90 -9.91 11.50 11.03
C GLY A 90 -10.62 12.28 12.14
N LYS A 91 -10.67 11.75 13.37
CA LYS A 91 -11.19 12.48 14.55
C LYS A 91 -10.34 13.71 14.92
N ARG A 92 -9.09 13.79 14.48
CA ARG A 92 -8.22 14.98 14.67
C ARG A 92 -8.49 16.05 13.64
N GLU A 93 -8.94 15.65 12.47
CA GLU A 93 -9.12 16.49 11.29
C GLU A 93 -10.52 17.10 11.22
N ASN A 94 -10.97 17.72 12.32
CA ASN A 94 -12.37 18.14 12.49
C ASN A 94 -12.86 19.11 11.40
N ASP A 95 -12.05 20.10 11.03
CA ASP A 95 -12.47 21.10 10.03
C ASP A 95 -12.45 20.52 8.61
N THR A 96 -11.47 19.67 8.31
CA THR A 96 -11.43 18.86 7.09
C THR A 96 -12.68 17.98 6.98
N PHE A 97 -13.05 17.29 8.08
CA PHE A 97 -14.21 16.42 8.13
C PHE A 97 -15.52 17.20 7.98
N LYS A 98 -15.68 18.36 8.63
CA LYS A 98 -16.84 19.24 8.43
C LYS A 98 -16.97 19.67 6.97
N PHE A 99 -15.85 20.01 6.32
CA PHE A 99 -15.86 20.36 4.90
C PHE A 99 -16.23 19.17 4.02
N LEU A 100 -15.69 17.98 4.28
CA LEU A 100 -16.06 16.75 3.59
C LEU A 100 -17.57 16.49 3.67
N MET A 101 -18.18 16.64 4.85
CA MET A 101 -19.62 16.47 5.05
C MET A 101 -20.50 17.47 4.28
N GLN A 102 -19.92 18.56 3.77
CA GLN A 102 -20.61 19.54 2.91
C GLN A 102 -20.45 19.24 1.42
N THR A 103 -19.61 18.26 1.06
CA THR A 103 -19.40 17.92 -0.34
C THR A 103 -20.61 17.18 -0.93
N THR A 104 -20.81 17.37 -2.24
CA THR A 104 -21.83 16.63 -3.01
C THR A 104 -21.16 15.62 -3.94
N ALA A 105 -21.84 14.51 -4.26
CA ALA A 105 -21.32 13.51 -5.20
C ALA A 105 -20.89 14.14 -6.55
N GLY A 106 -19.70 13.79 -7.01
CA GLY A 106 -19.03 14.33 -8.20
C GLY A 106 -18.31 15.67 -8.00
N GLN A 107 -18.38 16.27 -6.80
CA GLN A 107 -17.72 17.55 -6.50
C GLN A 107 -16.21 17.41 -6.61
N ALA A 108 -15.59 18.31 -7.38
CA ALA A 108 -14.16 18.41 -7.51
C ALA A 108 -13.56 19.14 -6.30
N VAL A 109 -12.58 18.51 -5.66
CA VAL A 109 -11.85 19.03 -4.49
C VAL A 109 -10.35 18.93 -4.78
N PRO A 110 -9.59 20.03 -4.68
CA PRO A 110 -8.13 19.96 -4.71
C PRO A 110 -7.62 19.12 -3.55
N ILE A 111 -6.69 18.20 -3.80
CA ILE A 111 -6.08 17.39 -2.75
C ILE A 111 -4.57 17.26 -2.95
N VAL A 112 -3.87 16.99 -1.87
CA VAL A 112 -2.49 16.48 -1.88
C VAL A 112 -2.53 15.15 -1.15
N GLY A 113 -2.42 14.06 -1.90
CA GLY A 113 -2.53 12.70 -1.36
C GLY A 113 -1.20 11.96 -1.44
N VAL A 114 -0.80 11.30 -0.36
CA VAL A 114 0.35 10.38 -0.37
C VAL A 114 -0.06 9.16 -1.17
N TRP A 115 0.63 8.89 -2.27
CA TRP A 115 0.21 7.79 -3.13
C TRP A 115 0.66 6.45 -2.55
N ARG A 116 -0.27 5.50 -2.57
CA ARG A 116 -0.06 4.11 -2.20
C ARG A 116 -0.63 3.22 -3.29
N LEU A 117 0.20 2.35 -3.84
CA LEU A 117 -0.24 1.23 -4.67
C LEU A 117 0.00 -0.04 -3.88
N TRP A 118 -1.07 -0.75 -3.53
CA TRP A 118 -1.02 -1.99 -2.77
C TRP A 118 -2.22 -2.87 -3.11
N PHE A 119 -2.02 -4.18 -3.23
CA PHE A 119 -3.07 -5.11 -3.66
C PHE A 119 -4.05 -5.46 -2.54
N GLU A 120 -4.47 -4.49 -1.73
CA GLU A 120 -5.32 -4.71 -0.56
C GLU A 120 -6.75 -5.08 -0.93
N HIS A 121 -7.34 -4.34 -1.87
CA HIS A 121 -8.73 -4.48 -2.28
C HIS A 121 -8.88 -4.70 -3.80
N PRO A 122 -8.12 -5.61 -4.45
CA PRO A 122 -7.91 -5.55 -5.89
C PRO A 122 -9.13 -5.87 -6.77
N GLY A 123 -10.22 -6.37 -6.18
CA GLY A 123 -11.39 -6.87 -6.92
C GLY A 123 -11.09 -8.16 -7.66
N SER A 124 -11.89 -8.43 -8.71
CA SER A 124 -11.71 -9.58 -9.61
C SER A 124 -11.10 -9.21 -10.96
N ASP A 125 -11.06 -7.92 -11.29
CA ASP A 125 -10.73 -7.43 -12.63
C ASP A 125 -9.39 -6.69 -12.62
N ASP A 126 -8.64 -6.82 -13.72
CA ASP A 126 -7.42 -6.05 -13.92
C ASP A 126 -7.71 -4.54 -13.98
N GLN A 127 -6.79 -3.75 -13.42
CA GLN A 127 -6.95 -2.29 -13.37
C GLN A 127 -5.95 -1.62 -14.32
N ILE A 128 -6.48 -0.96 -15.35
CA ILE A 128 -5.67 -0.33 -16.40
C ILE A 128 -5.77 1.19 -16.29
N GLN A 129 -4.64 1.84 -16.04
CA GLN A 129 -4.57 3.28 -15.89
C GLN A 129 -5.05 3.99 -17.16
N GLY A 130 -5.96 4.95 -16.99
CA GLY A 130 -6.49 5.77 -18.08
C GLY A 130 -7.76 5.25 -18.71
N GLN A 131 -8.22 4.05 -18.35
CA GLN A 131 -9.58 3.62 -18.67
C GLN A 131 -10.62 4.44 -17.90
N THR A 132 -11.86 4.38 -18.37
CA THR A 132 -12.99 5.01 -17.68
C THR A 132 -13.17 4.36 -16.31
N VAL A 133 -12.98 5.14 -15.25
CA VAL A 133 -13.27 4.71 -13.88
C VAL A 133 -14.77 4.91 -13.60
N PRO A 134 -15.53 3.85 -13.30
CA PRO A 134 -16.94 3.95 -12.94
C PRO A 134 -17.15 4.84 -11.71
N VAL A 135 -18.33 5.44 -11.58
CA VAL A 135 -18.71 6.16 -10.35
C VAL A 135 -18.85 5.12 -9.22
N PRO A 136 -18.11 5.24 -8.11
CA PRO A 136 -18.24 4.31 -6.99
C PRO A 136 -19.66 4.29 -6.41
N THR A 137 -20.15 3.08 -6.11
CA THR A 137 -21.49 2.90 -5.51
C THR A 137 -21.45 2.87 -3.98
N ASN A 138 -20.29 2.67 -3.38
CA ASN A 138 -20.05 2.63 -1.94
C ASN A 138 -18.79 3.46 -1.57
N THR A 139 -18.42 3.48 -0.29
CA THR A 139 -17.29 4.25 0.24
C THR A 139 -15.94 3.54 0.14
N ASN A 140 -15.96 2.24 -0.19
CA ASN A 140 -14.77 1.40 -0.31
C ASN A 140 -14.97 0.40 -1.48
N PRO A 141 -14.93 0.89 -2.74
CA PRO A 141 -15.00 0.02 -3.91
C PRO A 141 -13.73 -0.82 -4.04
N ASP A 142 -13.71 -1.82 -4.91
CA ASP A 142 -12.48 -2.50 -5.24
C ASP A 142 -11.45 -1.51 -5.81
N HIS A 143 -10.25 -1.51 -5.25
CA HIS A 143 -9.15 -0.61 -5.58
C HIS A 143 -7.80 -1.22 -5.18
N ILE A 144 -6.74 -0.76 -5.85
CA ILE A 144 -5.34 -1.05 -5.49
C ILE A 144 -4.50 0.22 -5.34
N PHE A 145 -5.08 1.36 -5.71
CA PHE A 145 -4.44 2.65 -5.61
C PHE A 145 -5.21 3.49 -4.62
N GLU A 146 -4.49 4.22 -3.78
CA GLU A 146 -5.06 5.06 -2.74
C GLU A 146 -4.28 6.37 -2.63
N PHE A 147 -4.96 7.40 -2.18
CA PHE A 147 -4.31 8.49 -1.46
C PHE A 147 -4.40 8.23 0.04
N HIS A 148 -3.36 7.60 0.57
CA HIS A 148 -3.29 7.14 1.95
C HIS A 148 -1.90 7.45 2.51
N PRO A 149 -1.76 8.45 3.40
CA PRO A 149 -2.79 9.38 3.86
C PRO A 149 -3.05 10.54 2.89
N VAL A 150 -4.19 11.22 3.05
CA VAL A 150 -4.39 12.58 2.53
C VAL A 150 -3.62 13.58 3.40
N ALA A 151 -2.77 14.39 2.78
CA ALA A 151 -2.00 15.45 3.45
C ALA A 151 -2.67 16.84 3.33
N GLN A 152 -3.53 17.04 2.33
CA GLN A 152 -4.36 18.23 2.19
C GLN A 152 -5.67 17.87 1.49
N PHE A 153 -6.79 18.43 1.97
CA PHE A 153 -8.10 18.27 1.36
C PHE A 153 -8.82 19.62 1.25
N GLY A 154 -9.07 20.08 0.02
CA GLY A 154 -9.48 21.45 -0.24
C GLY A 154 -8.40 22.43 0.21
N ASN A 155 -8.79 23.37 1.08
CA ASN A 155 -7.88 24.34 1.69
C ASN A 155 -7.42 23.92 3.10
N PHE A 156 -7.77 22.71 3.54
CA PHE A 156 -7.47 22.21 4.87
C PHE A 156 -6.20 21.35 4.84
N ASN A 157 -5.26 21.68 5.71
CA ASN A 157 -4.09 20.87 5.98
C ASN A 157 -4.52 19.63 6.78
N CYS A 158 -4.02 18.45 6.41
CA CYS A 158 -4.30 17.19 7.11
C CYS A 158 -3.03 16.57 7.71
N LEU A 159 -1.94 17.32 7.87
CA LEU A 159 -0.68 16.80 8.40
C LEU A 159 -0.75 16.46 9.91
N ASP A 160 -1.77 16.94 10.64
CA ASP A 160 -2.02 16.56 12.04
C ASP A 160 -2.50 15.10 12.16
N SER A 161 -2.84 14.47 11.03
CA SER A 161 -3.12 13.04 10.93
C SER A 161 -1.88 12.16 11.07
N PHE A 162 -0.67 12.70 10.80
CA PHE A 162 0.61 11.98 10.83
C PHE A 162 1.18 11.83 12.25
N LEU A 163 0.34 11.36 13.15
CA LEU A 163 0.58 11.14 14.57
C LEU A 163 0.14 9.73 14.94
N PRO A 164 0.58 9.19 16.10
CA PRO A 164 0.02 7.96 16.63
C PRO A 164 -1.51 8.00 16.59
N ILE A 165 -2.10 6.94 16.03
CA ILE A 165 -3.53 6.82 15.87
C ILE A 165 -4.10 6.44 17.24
N ALA A 166 -4.75 7.40 17.89
CA ALA A 166 -5.34 7.23 19.21
C ALA A 166 -6.41 8.28 19.45
N ASP A 167 -7.44 7.89 20.21
CA ASP A 167 -8.40 8.80 20.82
C ASP A 167 -8.34 8.74 22.36
N GLN A 168 -9.34 9.30 23.03
CA GLN A 168 -9.38 9.37 24.50
C GLN A 168 -9.44 8.00 25.17
N SER A 169 -9.85 6.95 24.46
CA SER A 169 -10.14 5.64 25.03
C SER A 169 -9.37 4.50 24.36
N ASN A 170 -8.86 4.70 23.15
CA ASN A 170 -8.24 3.65 22.36
C ASN A 170 -6.93 4.12 21.72
N GLU A 171 -6.01 3.19 21.56
CA GLU A 171 -4.78 3.33 20.79
C GLU A 171 -4.76 2.24 19.71
N PHE A 172 -4.42 2.64 18.50
CA PHE A 172 -4.32 1.73 17.38
C PHE A 172 -3.13 0.80 17.54
N ARG A 173 -3.33 -0.48 17.24
CA ARG A 173 -2.28 -1.50 17.26
C ARG A 173 -1.98 -1.96 15.86
N GLY A 174 -0.84 -1.53 15.34
CA GLY A 174 -0.28 -2.05 14.09
C GLY A 174 0.07 -3.53 14.22
N TYR A 175 0.27 -4.19 13.09
CA TYR A 175 0.85 -5.53 13.07
C TYR A 175 2.31 -5.48 13.50
N SER A 176 2.78 -6.52 14.19
CA SER A 176 4.19 -6.65 14.54
C SER A 176 5.05 -6.73 13.28
N ALA A 177 6.27 -6.19 13.37
CA ALA A 177 7.18 -6.11 12.25
C ALA A 177 7.50 -7.49 11.63
N ASP A 178 7.80 -8.50 12.46
CA ASP A 178 8.08 -9.87 12.01
C ASP A 178 6.96 -10.47 11.14
N LYS A 179 5.71 -10.28 11.55
CA LYS A 179 4.53 -10.77 10.83
C LYS A 179 4.31 -10.01 9.53
N ALA A 180 4.35 -8.68 9.59
CA ALA A 180 4.07 -7.81 8.46
C ALA A 180 5.16 -7.95 7.38
N PHE A 181 6.43 -7.75 7.76
CA PHE A 181 7.56 -7.82 6.83
C PHE A 181 7.78 -9.25 6.34
N GLY A 182 7.60 -10.28 7.17
CA GLY A 182 7.62 -11.67 6.70
C GLY A 182 6.62 -11.95 5.58
N ALA A 183 5.44 -11.32 5.62
CA ALA A 183 4.43 -11.42 4.57
C ALA A 183 4.73 -10.54 3.35
N TYR A 184 5.41 -9.40 3.52
CA TYR A 184 5.81 -8.54 2.40
C TYR A 184 6.93 -9.19 1.58
N GLU A 185 7.96 -9.73 2.24
CA GLU A 185 9.12 -10.37 1.58
C GLU A 185 8.73 -11.59 0.74
N GLN A 186 7.66 -12.30 1.15
CA GLN A 186 7.18 -13.50 0.47
C GLN A 186 6.09 -13.22 -0.57
N ARG A 187 5.75 -11.95 -0.79
CA ARG A 187 4.65 -11.59 -1.69
C ARG A 187 5.06 -11.88 -3.14
N PRO A 188 4.29 -12.70 -3.88
CA PRO A 188 4.54 -12.89 -5.30
C PRO A 188 4.32 -11.57 -6.04
N GLY A 189 5.21 -11.26 -6.97
CA GLY A 189 5.12 -10.10 -7.82
C GLY A 189 5.70 -10.44 -9.17
N THR A 190 4.91 -10.22 -10.21
CA THR A 190 5.35 -10.34 -11.59
C THR A 190 5.37 -8.96 -12.22
N ILE A 191 6.50 -8.61 -12.85
CA ILE A 191 6.67 -7.35 -13.57
C ILE A 191 6.91 -7.67 -15.05
N THR A 192 6.09 -7.08 -15.90
CA THR A 192 6.27 -7.10 -17.36
C THR A 192 6.16 -5.68 -17.90
N GLU A 193 6.62 -5.46 -19.14
CA GLU A 193 6.45 -4.17 -19.79
C GLU A 193 6.03 -4.25 -21.26
N THR A 194 5.38 -3.18 -21.71
CA THR A 194 5.15 -2.86 -23.12
C THR A 194 5.85 -1.55 -23.47
N ASN A 195 5.70 -1.09 -24.71
CA ASN A 195 6.21 0.22 -25.12
C ASN A 195 5.63 1.39 -24.31
N THR A 196 4.42 1.26 -23.75
CA THR A 196 3.69 2.38 -23.11
C THR A 196 3.38 2.16 -21.64
N ALA A 197 3.42 0.91 -21.16
CA ALA A 197 2.99 0.56 -19.81
C ALA A 197 3.94 -0.41 -19.12
N ILE A 198 3.94 -0.34 -17.78
CA ILE A 198 4.52 -1.34 -16.89
C ILE A 198 3.33 -2.05 -16.23
N MET A 199 3.33 -3.38 -16.28
CA MET A 199 2.31 -4.22 -15.65
C MET A 199 2.89 -4.87 -14.42
N ILE A 200 2.11 -4.84 -13.34
CA ILE A 200 2.47 -5.43 -12.05
C ILE A 200 1.34 -6.39 -11.69
N THR A 201 1.66 -7.66 -11.53
CA THR A 201 0.70 -8.70 -11.19
C THR A 201 1.03 -9.25 -9.81
N SER A 202 0.03 -9.35 -8.93
CA SER A 202 0.17 -9.91 -7.59
C SER A 202 -1.17 -10.43 -7.08
N ASN A 203 -1.14 -11.12 -5.94
CA ASN A 203 -2.34 -11.53 -5.24
C ASN A 203 -2.72 -10.55 -4.13
N LYS A 204 -3.93 -10.74 -3.58
CA LYS A 204 -4.44 -9.94 -2.47
C LYS A 204 -3.40 -9.82 -1.35
N ALA A 205 -3.18 -8.58 -0.94
CA ALA A 205 -2.32 -8.19 0.15
C ALA A 205 -3.09 -7.96 1.44
N GLY A 206 -2.34 -7.99 2.54
CA GLY A 206 -2.83 -7.63 3.86
C GLY A 206 -1.71 -6.98 4.64
N TYR A 207 -1.95 -6.75 5.93
CA TYR A 207 -1.05 -6.05 6.83
C TYR A 207 -0.80 -4.61 6.38
N ASN A 208 -1.75 -3.72 6.63
CA ASN A 208 -1.64 -2.35 6.09
C ASN A 208 -0.78 -1.46 6.97
N TYR A 209 -0.83 -1.66 8.28
CA TYR A 209 -0.04 -0.91 9.23
C TYR A 209 0.91 -1.84 9.97
N ALA A 210 2.20 -1.54 9.89
CA ALA A 210 3.24 -2.22 10.64
C ALA A 210 3.83 -1.28 11.69
N GLU A 211 3.96 -1.76 12.92
CA GLU A 211 4.75 -1.15 13.99
C GLU A 211 6.15 -1.77 13.98
N PHE A 212 7.19 -0.95 13.85
CA PHE A 212 8.57 -1.41 13.75
C PHE A 212 9.60 -0.38 14.23
N GLU A 213 10.77 -0.85 14.66
CA GLU A 213 11.95 0.01 14.79
C GLU A 213 12.70 0.02 13.45
N MET A 214 13.00 1.21 12.94
CA MET A 214 13.86 1.39 11.77
C MET A 214 15.21 1.96 12.19
N ARG A 215 16.29 1.48 11.57
CA ARG A 215 17.64 2.03 11.74
C ARG A 215 18.22 2.45 10.40
N LEU A 216 18.58 3.72 10.29
CA LEU A 216 19.00 4.31 9.01
C LEU A 216 20.33 3.69 8.55
N THR A 217 20.37 3.20 7.31
CA THR A 217 21.61 2.68 6.69
C THR A 217 22.31 3.73 5.83
N GLY A 218 21.63 4.83 5.54
CA GLY A 218 22.16 6.02 4.85
C GLY A 218 21.60 7.32 5.43
N ASN A 219 22.06 8.45 4.91
CA ASN A 219 21.51 9.75 5.29
C ASN A 219 20.17 10.01 4.57
N PRO A 220 19.24 10.74 5.20
CA PRO A 220 18.00 11.17 4.55
C PRO A 220 18.29 12.00 3.29
N LYS A 221 17.58 11.71 2.21
CA LYS A 221 17.62 12.45 0.96
C LYS A 221 16.37 13.30 0.82
N ASP A 222 16.54 14.61 0.72
CA ASP A 222 15.47 15.54 0.38
C ASP A 222 15.03 15.31 -1.08
N VAL A 223 13.72 15.15 -1.28
CA VAL A 223 13.09 14.96 -2.60
C VAL A 223 12.09 16.09 -2.95
N GLY A 224 12.14 17.20 -2.21
CA GLY A 224 11.34 18.40 -2.41
C GLY A 224 10.00 18.36 -1.69
N ASP A 225 9.29 17.24 -1.80
CA ASP A 225 7.98 16.95 -1.20
C ASP A 225 8.07 16.07 0.06
N GLY A 226 9.28 15.77 0.51
CA GLY A 226 9.54 14.87 1.63
C GLY A 226 10.99 14.44 1.75
N TYR A 227 11.20 13.34 2.48
CA TYR A 227 12.49 12.67 2.59
C TYR A 227 12.36 11.20 2.21
N ILE A 228 13.41 10.66 1.60
CA ILE A 228 13.59 9.24 1.39
C ILE A 228 14.86 8.80 2.10
N VAL A 229 14.81 7.68 2.82
CA VAL A 229 15.98 7.09 3.46
C VAL A 229 15.94 5.58 3.38
N LEU A 230 17.10 4.94 3.30
CA LEU A 230 17.21 3.50 3.44
C LEU A 230 17.36 3.14 4.91
N ALA A 231 16.63 2.11 5.36
CA ALA A 231 16.71 1.64 6.72
C ALA A 231 16.53 0.13 6.83
N ASN A 232 17.23 -0.45 7.81
CA ASN A 232 16.98 -1.80 8.28
C ASN A 232 15.76 -1.81 9.20
N VAL A 233 15.00 -2.90 9.15
CA VAL A 233 13.76 -3.06 9.90
C VAL A 233 13.96 -4.06 11.04
N TYR A 234 13.41 -3.74 12.21
CA TYR A 234 13.48 -4.55 13.41
C TYR A 234 12.13 -4.59 14.10
N ASN A 235 11.90 -5.63 14.92
CA ASN A 235 10.82 -5.59 15.89
C ASN A 235 10.97 -4.39 16.83
N ALA A 236 9.83 -3.84 17.28
CA ALA A 236 9.82 -2.78 18.30
C ALA A 236 10.59 -3.23 19.55
N GLY A 237 11.47 -2.36 20.06
CA GLY A 237 12.30 -2.64 21.23
C GLY A 237 13.46 -3.64 21.00
N ALA A 238 13.77 -4.00 19.74
CA ALA A 238 14.88 -4.89 19.45
C ALA A 238 16.22 -4.38 20.03
N PRO A 239 17.07 -5.26 20.59
CA PRO A 239 18.37 -4.86 21.12
C PRO A 239 19.31 -4.36 20.01
N ALA A 240 20.35 -3.63 20.39
CA ALA A 240 21.28 -3.01 19.43
C ALA A 240 21.98 -4.04 18.51
N ASN A 241 22.18 -5.27 18.99
CA ASN A 241 22.82 -6.37 18.25
C ASN A 241 21.83 -7.32 17.56
N ALA A 242 20.54 -7.00 17.50
CA ALA A 242 19.59 -7.79 16.73
C ALA A 242 19.93 -7.75 15.24
N ASP A 243 19.64 -8.85 14.55
CA ASP A 243 19.67 -8.92 13.09
C ASP A 243 18.41 -8.24 12.50
N PRO A 244 18.52 -7.59 11.33
CA PRO A 244 17.38 -7.02 10.65
C PRO A 244 16.39 -8.11 10.19
N LEU A 245 15.10 -7.76 10.12
CA LEU A 245 14.04 -8.63 9.64
C LEU A 245 14.00 -8.76 8.11
N THR A 246 14.60 -7.79 7.40
CA THR A 246 14.72 -7.79 5.95
C THR A 246 16.16 -8.06 5.55
N GLU A 247 16.38 -8.82 4.47
CA GLU A 247 17.72 -9.11 3.97
C GLU A 247 18.43 -7.83 3.50
N GLU A 248 17.68 -6.98 2.82
CA GLU A 248 18.16 -5.69 2.33
C GLU A 248 17.44 -4.52 3.04
N PRO A 249 18.09 -3.33 3.14
CA PRO A 249 17.43 -2.13 3.65
C PRO A 249 16.20 -1.78 2.80
N ARG A 250 15.14 -1.30 3.46
CA ARG A 250 13.93 -0.83 2.79
C ARG A 250 13.95 0.69 2.65
N ARG A 251 13.39 1.18 1.55
CA ARG A 251 13.14 2.61 1.35
C ARG A 251 12.00 3.03 2.28
N MET A 252 12.22 4.13 2.98
CA MET A 252 11.29 4.74 3.91
C MET A 252 10.97 6.14 3.40
N ILE A 253 9.69 6.43 3.24
CA ILE A 253 9.14 7.64 2.64
C ILE A 253 8.52 8.50 3.73
N PHE A 254 8.91 9.76 3.80
CA PHE A 254 8.45 10.73 4.78
C PHE A 254 7.86 11.94 4.08
N VAL A 255 6.67 12.39 4.52
CA VAL A 255 5.92 13.47 3.87
C VAL A 255 6.28 14.81 4.47
N LYS A 256 6.68 15.78 3.66
CA LYS A 256 7.13 17.09 4.14
C LYS A 256 6.09 17.78 5.01
N GLY A 257 6.55 18.40 6.09
CA GLY A 257 5.70 19.10 7.08
C GLY A 257 5.02 18.18 8.08
N SER A 258 5.15 16.86 7.94
CA SER A 258 4.72 15.91 8.97
C SER A 258 5.77 15.79 10.08
N LEU A 259 5.34 15.43 11.29
CA LEU A 259 6.23 15.19 12.42
C LEU A 259 7.32 14.12 12.11
N PRO A 260 7.00 12.98 11.45
CA PRO A 260 8.03 12.04 11.01
C PRO A 260 9.09 12.66 10.09
N ALA A 261 8.69 13.51 9.14
CA ALA A 261 9.63 14.14 8.21
C ALA A 261 10.56 15.14 8.92
N ASP A 262 10.02 15.97 9.80
CA ASP A 262 10.82 16.92 10.59
C ASP A 262 11.84 16.19 11.45
N LYS A 263 11.46 15.04 12.02
CA LYS A 263 12.38 14.22 12.79
C LYS A 263 13.49 13.63 11.93
N VAL A 264 13.14 12.99 10.81
CA VAL A 264 14.13 12.29 9.97
C VAL A 264 15.09 13.27 9.31
N ALA A 265 14.66 14.50 9.00
CA ALA A 265 15.49 15.52 8.35
C ALA A 265 16.83 15.81 9.06
N THR A 266 16.86 15.63 10.38
CA THR A 266 18.03 15.89 11.23
C THR A 266 18.87 14.64 11.53
N MET A 267 18.39 13.46 11.12
CA MET A 267 19.04 12.19 11.43
C MET A 267 20.17 11.86 10.47
N LYS A 268 21.04 10.96 10.90
CA LYS A 268 22.14 10.40 10.13
C LYS A 268 22.11 8.88 10.14
N LYS A 269 22.93 8.26 9.28
CA LYS A 269 23.17 6.82 9.30
C LYS A 269 23.44 6.33 10.72
N GLY A 270 22.76 5.24 11.11
CA GLY A 270 22.86 4.60 12.42
C GLY A 270 21.82 5.09 13.44
N ASP A 271 21.20 6.24 13.23
CA ASP A 271 20.10 6.70 14.07
C ASP A 271 18.87 5.80 13.90
N LYS A 272 18.00 5.79 14.91
CA LYS A 272 16.83 4.91 14.98
C LYS A 272 15.52 5.66 15.24
N LEU A 273 14.41 5.11 14.75
CA LEU A 273 13.05 5.54 15.06
C LEU A 273 12.16 4.34 15.36
N HIS A 274 11.25 4.49 16.32
CA HIS A 274 10.10 3.62 16.48
C HIS A 274 8.94 4.24 15.70
N VAL A 275 8.36 3.50 14.76
CA VAL A 275 7.42 4.08 13.77
C VAL A 275 6.23 3.18 13.51
N LEU A 276 5.15 3.82 13.07
CA LEU A 276 4.07 3.19 12.36
C LEU A 276 4.23 3.51 10.87
N GLY A 277 4.15 2.49 10.01
CA GLY A 277 4.25 2.67 8.57
C GLY A 277 3.32 1.76 7.78
N ILE A 278 3.03 2.17 6.55
CA ILE A 278 2.17 1.44 5.61
C ILE A 278 2.96 1.08 4.35
N PRO A 279 2.78 -0.13 3.77
CA PRO A 279 3.52 -0.54 2.59
C PRO A 279 2.92 0.09 1.33
N ARG A 280 3.77 0.35 0.34
CA ARG A 280 3.39 0.57 -1.05
C ARG A 280 4.37 -0.12 -1.98
N VAL A 281 3.96 -0.39 -3.21
CA VAL A 281 4.88 -0.89 -4.23
C VAL A 281 5.98 0.14 -4.51
N ASN A 282 7.23 -0.32 -4.50
CA ASN A 282 8.40 0.50 -4.80
C ASN A 282 8.51 0.71 -6.32
N LEU A 283 7.85 1.76 -6.80
CA LEU A 283 7.86 2.11 -8.22
C LEU A 283 9.27 2.47 -8.74
N ASN A 284 10.23 2.82 -7.88
CA ASN A 284 11.60 3.07 -8.31
C ASN A 284 12.28 1.77 -8.76
N GLU A 285 12.14 0.73 -7.96
CA GLU A 285 12.67 -0.59 -8.26
C GLU A 285 11.89 -1.29 -9.38
N VAL A 286 10.56 -1.20 -9.37
CA VAL A 286 9.73 -1.69 -10.48
C VAL A 286 10.16 -1.06 -11.81
N TYR A 287 10.40 0.25 -11.83
CA TYR A 287 10.88 0.94 -13.03
C TYR A 287 12.27 0.46 -13.46
N ALA A 288 13.18 0.21 -12.51
CA ALA A 288 14.51 -0.28 -12.78
C ALA A 288 14.48 -1.71 -13.37
N VAL A 289 13.68 -2.60 -12.79
CA VAL A 289 13.43 -3.95 -13.29
C VAL A 289 12.86 -3.88 -14.70
N ALA A 290 11.75 -3.17 -14.90
CA ALA A 290 11.10 -3.05 -16.21
C ALA A 290 12.06 -2.50 -17.28
N SER A 291 12.87 -1.50 -16.95
CA SER A 291 13.85 -0.91 -17.89
C SER A 291 14.99 -1.88 -18.27
N GLY A 292 15.23 -2.91 -17.47
CA GLY A 292 16.22 -3.95 -17.73
C GLY A 292 15.69 -5.12 -18.56
N LEU A 293 14.37 -5.26 -18.69
CA LEU A 293 13.74 -6.30 -19.48
C LEU A 293 13.96 -6.07 -20.98
N GLN A 294 14.33 -7.11 -21.71
CA GLN A 294 14.28 -7.12 -23.18
C GLN A 294 12.88 -7.56 -23.61
N GLY A 295 12.22 -6.81 -24.49
CA GLY A 295 10.77 -6.90 -24.74
C GLY A 295 10.16 -8.31 -24.74
N HIS A 296 9.04 -8.46 -24.01
CA HIS A 296 8.32 -9.70 -23.67
C HIS A 296 8.94 -10.59 -22.58
N GLU A 297 10.05 -10.17 -21.96
CA GLU A 297 10.53 -10.80 -20.74
C GLU A 297 9.63 -10.50 -19.54
N GLU A 298 9.62 -11.43 -18.60
CA GLU A 298 8.92 -11.36 -17.33
C GLU A 298 9.94 -11.45 -16.19
N TYR A 299 9.76 -10.63 -15.16
CA TYR A 299 10.47 -10.77 -13.89
C TYR A 299 9.54 -11.29 -12.80
N SER A 300 9.88 -12.41 -12.17
CA SER A 300 9.12 -13.00 -11.05
C SER A 300 9.99 -13.58 -9.92
N GLU A 301 11.32 -13.43 -9.99
CA GLU A 301 12.26 -14.10 -9.07
C GLU A 301 12.42 -13.42 -7.70
N GLY A 302 12.09 -12.13 -7.55
CA GLY A 302 12.33 -11.36 -6.31
C GLY A 302 11.10 -10.94 -5.51
N GLY A 303 9.92 -11.48 -5.84
CA GLY A 303 8.66 -11.03 -5.23
C GLY A 303 8.27 -9.61 -5.66
N LEU A 304 7.26 -9.04 -4.99
CA LEU A 304 6.76 -7.68 -5.27
C LEU A 304 7.64 -6.62 -4.55
N PRO A 305 8.37 -5.75 -5.28
CA PRO A 305 9.15 -4.69 -4.65
C PRO A 305 8.28 -3.74 -3.84
N TYR A 306 8.68 -3.44 -2.62
CA TYR A 306 7.92 -2.55 -1.73
C TYR A 306 8.81 -1.57 -0.96
N GLU A 307 8.19 -0.48 -0.53
CA GLU A 307 8.75 0.54 0.34
C GLU A 307 7.69 0.96 1.37
N MET A 308 8.11 1.64 2.44
CA MET A 308 7.20 2.02 3.52
C MET A 308 6.97 3.53 3.52
N ILE A 309 5.71 3.94 3.62
CA ILE A 309 5.35 5.31 4.00
C ILE A 309 5.32 5.35 5.52
N ILE A 310 6.05 6.29 6.13
CA ILE A 310 6.04 6.49 7.57
C ILE A 310 4.93 7.48 7.93
N VAL A 311 3.97 7.01 8.71
CA VAL A 311 2.74 7.76 9.05
C VAL A 311 2.71 8.25 10.49
N ALA A 312 3.51 7.67 11.40
CA ALA A 312 3.63 8.17 12.76
C ALA A 312 4.98 7.82 13.39
N LEU A 313 5.40 8.65 14.36
CA LEU A 313 6.45 8.32 15.32
C LEU A 313 5.81 7.74 16.58
N LEU A 314 6.25 6.56 16.99
CA LEU A 314 5.80 5.88 18.20
C LEU A 314 6.78 6.13 19.35
N LYS A 315 6.33 5.88 20.58
CA LYS A 315 7.13 6.08 21.80
C LYS A 315 8.11 4.95 22.07
#